data_AF-A0A7C1FND4-F1
#
_entry.id   AF-A0A7C1FND4-F1
#
_cell.length_a   1.000
_cell.length_b   1.000
_cell.length_c   1.000
_cell.angle_alpha   90.00
_cell.angle_beta   90.00
_cell.angle_gamma   90.00
#
_symmetry.space_group_name_H-M   'P 1'
#
loop_
_entity.id
_entity.type
_entity.pdbx_description
1 polymer ?
#
loop_
_entity_poly.entity_id
_entity_poly.type
_entity_poly.pdbx_seq_one_letter_code
_entity_poly.pdbx_strand_id
1 'polypeptide(L)'
;MDPNELLRIVDTIHRDKNIDKEIVFEGIEAALISAAKKHYGENAEVVVQIDRQSGVITGTHDGIPMTPEEMAARIGAQTAKQVMIQKIREAERDQLYEEYEALKGQLVTGIVQRFEGGAVTVSLGNVEAILPRGEQIRGETHNPGERVRATVYEVRKQGSRVRVILSRTKPQLVQRLFEQEIPEISEGVIVIRAIAREPGYRTKVAVSSTDPRVDAVGACVGIRGNR
;
A
#
# COMPACT_ATOMS: atom_id res chain seq x y z
N MET A 1 3.93 23.09 26.29
CA MET A 1 2.66 22.51 25.83
C MET A 1 2.04 21.84 27.05
N ASP A 2 0.76 22.07 27.33
CA ASP A 2 0.09 21.37 28.45
C ASP A 2 -0.02 19.88 28.09
N PRO A 3 0.46 18.94 28.93
CA PRO A 3 0.36 17.50 28.67
C PRO A 3 -1.07 17.04 28.35
N ASN A 4 -2.08 17.65 29.00
CA ASN A 4 -3.49 17.32 28.74
C ASN A 4 -3.98 17.81 27.37
N GLU A 5 -3.44 18.93 26.89
CA GLU A 5 -3.77 19.48 25.57
C GLU A 5 -3.22 18.59 24.45
N LEU A 6 -2.00 18.06 24.63
CA LEU A 6 -1.39 17.13 23.69
C LEU A 6 -2.22 15.84 23.56
N LEU A 7 -2.62 15.23 24.67
CA LEU A 7 -3.45 14.02 24.65
C LEU A 7 -4.79 14.25 23.92
N ARG A 8 -5.41 15.42 24.12
CA ARG A 8 -6.63 15.80 23.39
C ARG A 8 -6.40 15.91 21.89
N ILE A 9 -5.29 16.54 21.46
CA ILE A 9 -4.95 16.67 20.04
C ILE A 9 -4.72 15.30 19.41
N VAL A 10 -4.00 14.41 20.10
CA VAL A 10 -3.78 13.03 19.67
C VAL A 10 -5.12 12.31 19.48
N ASP A 11 -6.01 12.41 20.47
CA ASP A 11 -7.33 11.79 20.44
C ASP A 11 -8.23 12.34 19.32
N THR A 12 -8.20 13.65 19.08
CA THR A 12 -8.95 14.27 17.98
C THR A 12 -8.47 13.72 16.64
N ILE A 13 -7.15 13.63 16.43
CA ILE A 13 -6.60 13.20 15.14
C ILE A 13 -6.81 11.71 14.91
N HIS A 14 -6.69 10.89 15.95
CA HIS A 14 -7.06 9.49 15.91
C HIS A 14 -8.51 9.30 15.41
N ARG A 15 -9.47 10.05 15.96
CA ARG A 15 -10.88 9.95 15.56
C ARG A 15 -11.15 10.49 14.15
N ASP A 16 -10.59 11.64 13.82
CA ASP A 16 -10.87 12.32 12.54
C ASP A 16 -10.25 11.62 11.34
N LYS A 17 -9.08 11.00 11.54
CA LYS A 17 -8.30 10.37 10.47
C LYS A 17 -8.31 8.84 10.53
N ASN A 18 -8.85 8.24 11.59
CA ASN A 18 -8.84 6.81 11.84
C ASN A 18 -7.41 6.22 11.80
N ILE A 19 -6.48 6.91 12.45
CA ILE A 19 -5.05 6.54 12.51
C ILE A 19 -4.72 6.14 13.93
N ASP A 20 -3.89 5.11 14.12
CA ASP A 20 -3.44 4.70 15.46
C ASP A 20 -2.80 5.86 16.23
N LYS A 21 -3.11 5.96 17.53
CA LYS A 21 -2.57 7.01 18.39
C LYS A 21 -1.05 6.96 18.46
N GLU A 22 -0.47 5.77 18.38
CA GLU A 22 0.97 5.56 18.43
C GLU A 22 1.68 6.30 17.28
N ILE A 23 1.15 6.18 16.06
CA ILE A 23 1.66 6.89 14.88
C ILE A 23 1.63 8.42 15.09
N VAL A 24 0.58 8.92 15.73
CA VAL A 24 0.43 10.35 16.02
C VAL A 24 1.49 10.80 17.02
N PHE A 25 1.73 10.03 18.09
CA PHE A 25 2.77 10.34 19.06
C PHE A 25 4.17 10.30 18.45
N GLU A 26 4.51 9.25 17.71
CA GLU A 26 5.78 9.16 16.97
C GLU A 26 5.97 10.35 16.03
N GLY A 27 4.87 10.82 15.42
CA GLY A 27 4.86 12.00 14.57
C GLY A 27 5.23 13.29 15.31
N ILE A 28 4.71 13.47 16.53
CA ILE A 28 5.00 14.64 17.36
C ILE A 28 6.44 14.56 17.91
N GLU A 29 6.89 13.38 18.34
CA GLU A 29 8.28 13.14 18.76
C GLU A 29 9.27 13.47 17.64
N ALA A 30 9.02 12.99 16.43
CA ALA A 30 9.85 13.31 15.27
C ALA A 30 9.87 14.82 14.95
N ALA A 31 8.75 15.51 15.17
CA ALA A 31 8.67 16.97 15.01
C ALA A 31 9.52 17.71 16.04
N LEU A 32 9.47 17.27 17.31
CA LEU A 32 10.27 17.81 18.41
C LEU A 32 11.77 17.55 18.17
N ILE A 33 12.15 16.33 17.76
CA ILE A 33 13.53 15.99 17.42
C ILE A 33 14.04 16.88 16.29
N SER A 34 13.26 17.05 15.22
CA SER A 34 13.65 17.89 14.08
C SER A 34 13.82 19.36 14.48
N ALA A 35 12.90 19.89 15.29
CA ALA A 35 12.97 21.26 15.78
C ALA A 35 14.19 21.49 16.70
N ALA A 36 14.49 20.53 17.57
CA ALA A 36 15.63 20.57 18.46
C ALA A 36 16.96 20.44 17.70
N LYS A 37 17.08 19.52 16.74
CA LYS A 37 18.27 19.41 15.87
C LYS A 37 18.55 20.70 15.11
N LYS A 38 17.52 21.40 14.64
CA LYS A 38 17.69 22.70 13.98
C LYS A 38 18.28 23.78 14.91
N HIS A 39 18.08 23.64 16.22
CA HIS A 39 18.61 24.57 17.23
C HIS A 39 20.02 24.21 17.69
N TYR A 40 20.24 22.95 18.05
CA TYR A 40 21.50 22.48 18.63
C TYR A 40 22.54 22.06 17.58
N GLY A 41 22.12 21.90 16.33
CA GLY A 41 22.97 21.52 15.19
C GLY A 41 22.52 20.19 14.57
N GLU A 42 22.66 20.06 13.25
CA GLU A 42 22.21 18.85 12.53
C GLU A 42 22.90 17.55 13.00
N ASN A 43 24.10 17.68 13.56
CA ASN A 43 24.90 16.57 14.07
C ASN A 43 24.63 16.23 15.54
N ALA A 44 23.79 17.01 16.24
CA ALA A 44 23.48 16.76 17.64
C ALA A 44 22.64 15.48 17.81
N GLU A 45 22.96 14.69 18.83
CA GLU A 45 22.16 13.52 19.20
C GLU A 45 20.97 13.96 20.06
N VAL A 46 19.79 14.03 19.44
CA VAL A 46 18.56 14.43 20.12
C VAL A 46 17.58 13.28 20.17
N VAL A 47 17.11 12.97 21.37
CA VAL A 47 16.05 11.98 21.63
C VAL A 47 14.91 12.70 22.35
N VAL A 48 13.67 12.44 21.92
CA VAL A 48 12.45 12.96 22.56
C VAL A 48 11.47 11.82 22.71
N GLN A 49 10.83 11.72 23.87
CA GLN A 49 9.80 10.74 24.18
C GLN A 49 8.61 11.41 24.85
N ILE A 50 7.42 10.94 24.51
CA ILE A 50 6.14 11.38 25.09
C ILE A 50 5.52 10.21 25.84
N ASP A 51 5.28 10.40 27.13
CA ASP A 51 4.54 9.42 27.91
C ASP A 51 3.09 9.33 27.43
N ARG A 52 2.66 8.13 27.04
CA ARG A 52 1.36 7.90 26.38
C ARG A 52 0.15 8.11 27.30
N GLN A 53 0.35 8.06 28.62
CA GLN A 53 -0.73 8.18 29.60
C GLN A 53 -0.86 9.60 30.15
N SER A 54 0.28 10.22 30.46
CA SER A 54 0.35 11.54 31.09
C SER A 54 0.56 12.67 30.09
N GLY A 55 1.03 12.38 28.87
CA GLY A 55 1.38 13.38 27.85
C GLY A 55 2.67 14.15 28.17
N VAL A 56 3.43 13.75 29.20
CA VAL A 56 4.66 14.43 29.59
C VAL A 56 5.73 14.17 28.53
N ILE A 57 6.35 15.26 28.07
CA ILE A 57 7.42 15.24 27.08
C ILE A 57 8.76 15.26 27.82
N THR A 58 9.62 14.30 27.51
CA THR A 58 11.01 14.23 28.00
C THR A 58 11.96 14.19 26.82
N GLY A 59 13.16 14.71 26.97
CA GLY A 59 14.14 14.70 25.89
C GLY A 59 15.56 14.90 26.39
N THR A 60 16.52 14.44 25.59
CA THR A 60 17.95 14.54 25.86
C THR A 60 18.67 15.05 24.64
N HIS A 61 19.69 15.89 24.85
CA HIS A 61 20.61 16.38 23.84
C HIS A 61 22.04 15.97 24.23
N ASP A 62 22.71 15.17 23.40
CA ASP A 62 24.05 14.60 23.68
C ASP A 62 24.12 13.93 25.06
N GLY A 63 23.05 13.22 25.44
CA GLY A 63 22.90 12.55 26.74
C GLY A 63 22.55 13.47 27.92
N ILE A 64 22.45 14.79 27.71
CA ILE A 64 22.08 15.77 28.74
C ILE A 64 20.56 15.99 28.73
N PRO A 65 19.85 15.88 29.86
CA PRO A 65 18.42 16.16 29.93
C PRO A 65 18.10 17.58 29.48
N MET A 66 17.16 17.70 28.56
CA MET A 66 16.63 18.99 28.12
C MET A 66 15.53 19.45 29.07
N THR A 67 15.46 20.74 29.31
CA THR A 67 14.37 21.32 30.09
C THR A 67 13.07 21.33 29.28
N PRO A 68 11.89 21.26 29.93
CA PRO A 68 10.60 21.38 29.25
C PRO A 68 10.45 22.67 28.43
N GLU A 69 11.10 23.75 28.88
CA GLU A 69 11.11 25.05 28.20
C GLU A 69 11.90 24.99 26.88
N GLU A 70 13.07 24.33 26.86
CA GLU A 70 13.87 24.13 25.65
C GLU A 70 13.15 23.29 24.59
N MET A 71 12.31 22.34 25.01
CA MET A 71 11.51 21.49 24.12
C MET A 71 10.25 22.20 23.60
N ALA A 72 9.55 22.94 24.46
CA ALA A 72 8.26 23.55 24.13
C ALA A 72 8.36 24.88 23.39
N ALA A 73 9.44 25.64 23.57
CA ALA A 73 9.49 27.05 23.16
C ALA A 73 9.59 27.30 21.64
N ARG A 74 9.85 26.27 20.81
CA ARG A 74 10.33 26.53 19.43
C ARG A 74 9.64 25.75 18.32
N ILE A 75 8.66 24.93 18.65
CA ILE A 75 7.75 24.41 17.62
C ILE A 75 6.75 25.52 17.29
N GLY A 76 6.98 26.20 16.15
CA GLY A 76 5.88 26.93 15.52
C GLY A 76 4.74 25.95 15.24
N ALA A 77 3.52 26.27 15.66
CA ALA A 77 2.34 25.41 15.49
C ALA A 77 2.20 24.87 14.04
N GLN A 78 2.65 25.64 13.05
CA GLN A 78 2.71 25.25 11.64
C GLN A 78 3.73 24.13 11.34
N THR A 79 4.93 24.19 11.93
CA THR A 79 5.97 23.18 11.72
C THR A 79 5.60 21.85 12.36
N ALA A 80 5.04 21.85 13.58
CA ALA A 80 4.50 20.64 14.19
C ALA A 80 3.42 20.01 13.32
N LYS A 81 2.46 20.84 12.88
CA LYS A 81 1.37 20.38 12.01
C LYS A 81 1.93 19.74 10.73
N GLN A 82 2.96 20.33 10.13
CA GLN A 82 3.55 19.82 8.89
C GLN A 82 4.30 18.49 9.10
N VAL A 83 5.14 18.38 10.13
CA VAL A 83 5.86 17.12 10.41
C VAL A 83 4.87 16.02 10.81
N MET A 84 3.85 16.36 11.58
CA MET A 84 2.79 15.44 11.96
C MET A 84 2.02 14.91 10.74
N ILE A 85 1.59 15.79 9.82
CA ILE A 85 0.94 15.38 8.57
C ILE A 85 1.87 14.49 7.73
N GLN A 86 3.16 14.80 7.70
CA GLN A 86 4.13 13.98 6.96
C GLN A 86 4.24 12.58 7.57
N LYS A 87 4.37 12.46 8.89
CA LYS A 87 4.47 11.20 9.61
C LYS A 87 3.21 10.34 9.48
N ILE A 88 2.04 10.98 9.54
CA ILE A 88 0.76 10.36 9.21
C ILE A 88 0.78 9.73 7.81
N ARG A 89 1.20 10.51 6.79
CA ARG A 89 1.26 9.99 5.42
C ARG A 89 2.29 8.88 5.24
N GLU A 90 3.40 8.92 5.99
CA GLU A 90 4.42 7.87 5.99
C GLU A 90 3.86 6.56 6.56
N ALA A 91 3.11 6.62 7.66
CA ALA A 91 2.49 5.45 8.26
C ALA A 91 1.36 4.88 7.39
N GLU A 92 0.47 5.73 6.85
CA GLU A 92 -0.54 5.30 5.88
C GLU A 92 0.11 4.61 4.68
N ARG A 93 1.21 5.18 4.16
CA ARG A 93 1.98 4.56 3.08
C ARG A 93 2.53 3.20 3.49
N ASP A 94 3.08 3.06 4.69
CA ASP A 94 3.68 1.80 5.13
C ASP A 94 2.63 0.70 5.28
N GLN A 95 1.47 1.03 5.85
CA GLN A 95 0.32 0.12 5.91
C GLN A 95 -0.16 -0.30 4.52
N LEU A 96 -0.38 0.66 3.60
CA LEU A 96 -0.79 0.37 2.22
C LEU A 96 0.26 -0.44 1.47
N TYR A 97 1.54 -0.20 1.72
CA TYR A 97 2.62 -0.97 1.12
C TYR A 97 2.52 -2.44 1.52
N GLU A 98 2.40 -2.72 2.82
CA GLU A 98 2.27 -4.09 3.32
C GLU A 98 1.03 -4.80 2.77
N GLU A 99 -0.10 -4.11 2.74
CA GLU A 99 -1.35 -4.62 2.15
C GLU A 99 -1.16 -5.04 0.69
N TYR A 100 -0.66 -4.14 -0.16
CA TYR A 100 -0.51 -4.44 -1.59
C TYR A 100 0.67 -5.37 -1.90
N GLU A 101 1.72 -5.37 -1.07
CA GLU A 101 2.83 -6.30 -1.17
C GLU A 101 2.34 -7.74 -0.98
N ALA A 102 1.45 -7.97 0.00
CA ALA A 102 0.80 -9.27 0.21
C ALA A 102 -0.11 -9.68 -0.98
N LEU A 103 -0.63 -8.71 -1.73
CA LEU A 103 -1.44 -8.93 -2.93
C LEU A 103 -0.61 -9.15 -4.20
N LYS A 104 0.72 -9.23 -4.15
CA LYS A 104 1.55 -9.52 -5.33
C LYS A 104 1.09 -10.80 -6.04
N GLY A 105 0.88 -10.69 -7.35
CA GLY A 105 0.32 -11.73 -8.21
C GLY A 105 -1.19 -11.92 -8.10
N GLN A 106 -1.87 -11.32 -7.12
CA GLN A 106 -3.32 -11.40 -6.97
C GLN A 106 -4.04 -10.50 -7.96
N LEU A 107 -5.26 -10.90 -8.32
CA LEU A 107 -6.13 -10.14 -9.20
C LEU A 107 -6.79 -9.00 -8.43
N VAL A 108 -6.61 -7.78 -8.92
CA VAL A 108 -7.30 -6.59 -8.45
C VAL A 108 -8.15 -6.00 -9.57
N THR A 109 -9.22 -5.33 -9.19
CA THR A 109 -10.09 -4.60 -10.12
C THR A 109 -10.05 -3.13 -9.77
N GLY A 110 -9.78 -2.29 -10.75
CA GLY A 110 -9.76 -0.84 -10.59
C GLY A 110 -10.50 -0.11 -11.70
N ILE A 111 -10.59 1.21 -11.57
CA ILE A 111 -11.21 2.10 -12.55
C ILE A 111 -10.11 2.89 -13.25
N VAL A 112 -10.08 2.83 -14.58
CA VAL A 112 -9.17 3.61 -15.41
C VAL A 112 -9.46 5.10 -15.20
N GLN A 113 -8.45 5.86 -14.78
CA GLN A 113 -8.57 7.30 -14.58
C GLN A 113 -8.13 8.06 -15.82
N ARG A 114 -6.92 7.79 -16.30
CA ARG A 114 -6.29 8.52 -17.41
C ARG A 114 -5.19 7.71 -18.08
N PHE A 115 -4.81 8.16 -19.26
CA PHE A 115 -3.69 7.62 -20.03
C PHE A 115 -2.61 8.69 -20.20
N GLU A 116 -1.41 8.45 -19.69
CA GLU A 116 -0.28 9.39 -19.73
C GLU A 116 1.00 8.67 -20.13
N GLY A 117 1.70 9.17 -21.15
CA GLY A 117 3.02 8.63 -21.56
C GLY A 117 3.03 7.15 -21.94
N GLY A 118 1.88 6.59 -22.37
CA GLY A 118 1.74 5.16 -22.65
C GLY A 118 1.37 4.29 -21.44
N ALA A 119 1.34 4.85 -20.24
CA ALA A 119 0.89 4.17 -19.03
C ALA A 119 -0.57 4.54 -18.71
N VAL A 120 -1.31 3.57 -18.19
CA VAL A 120 -2.69 3.77 -17.74
C VAL A 120 -2.66 3.97 -16.23
N THR A 121 -3.24 5.06 -15.74
CA THR A 121 -3.46 5.25 -14.30
C THR A 121 -4.78 4.60 -13.91
N VAL A 122 -4.76 3.76 -12.88
CA VAL A 122 -5.90 2.98 -12.41
C VAL A 122 -6.14 3.29 -10.94
N SER A 123 -7.35 3.71 -10.60
CA SER A 123 -7.76 3.86 -9.20
C SER A 123 -8.20 2.52 -8.64
N LEU A 124 -7.59 2.10 -7.53
CA LEU A 124 -7.98 0.92 -6.74
C LEU A 124 -8.85 1.31 -5.53
N GLY A 125 -9.34 2.56 -5.48
CA GLY A 125 -10.10 3.11 -4.35
C GLY A 125 -9.23 3.91 -3.41
N ASN A 126 -8.35 3.24 -2.66
CA ASN A 126 -7.44 3.88 -1.67
C ASN A 126 -6.07 4.26 -2.25
N VAL A 127 -5.67 3.67 -3.38
CA VAL A 127 -4.35 3.89 -4.01
C VAL A 127 -4.48 4.12 -5.52
N GLU A 128 -3.67 5.04 -6.04
CA GLU A 128 -3.43 5.18 -7.48
C GLU A 128 -2.36 4.17 -7.93
N ALA A 129 -2.78 3.23 -8.77
CA ALA A 129 -1.92 2.27 -9.40
C ALA A 129 -1.60 2.68 -10.85
N ILE A 130 -0.53 2.13 -11.39
CA ILE A 130 -0.15 2.31 -12.79
C ILE A 130 -0.07 0.97 -13.52
N LEU A 131 -0.59 0.92 -14.74
CA LEU A 131 -0.42 -0.18 -15.66
C LEU A 131 0.50 0.32 -16.80
N PRO A 132 1.82 0.10 -16.72
CA PRO A 132 2.77 0.63 -17.69
C PRO A 132 2.67 -0.09 -19.04
N ARG A 133 3.11 0.58 -20.11
CA ARG A 133 3.01 0.06 -21.49
C ARG A 133 3.56 -1.35 -21.70
N GLY A 134 4.68 -1.68 -21.04
CA GLY A 134 5.31 -3.01 -21.12
C GLY A 134 4.52 -4.12 -20.41
N GLU A 135 3.59 -3.75 -19.54
CA GLU A 135 2.75 -4.66 -18.77
C GLU A 135 1.28 -4.64 -19.24
N GLN A 136 0.99 -3.92 -20.33
CA GLN A 136 -0.29 -3.96 -21.05
C GLN A 136 -0.25 -5.05 -22.14
N ILE A 137 -1.41 -5.62 -22.45
CA ILE A 137 -1.55 -6.52 -23.61
C ILE A 137 -1.65 -5.65 -24.87
N ARG A 138 -0.90 -6.02 -25.91
CA ARG A 138 -0.92 -5.28 -27.18
C ARG A 138 -2.29 -5.37 -27.83
N GLY A 139 -2.84 -4.22 -28.25
CA GLY A 139 -4.13 -4.14 -28.92
C GLY A 139 -5.32 -3.97 -27.96
N GLU A 140 -5.13 -4.05 -26.64
CA GLU A 140 -6.15 -3.65 -25.68
C GLU A 140 -6.27 -2.13 -25.60
N THR A 141 -7.51 -1.65 -25.55
CA THR A 141 -7.83 -0.25 -25.32
C THR A 141 -8.37 -0.10 -23.91
N HIS A 142 -7.97 0.97 -23.24
CA HIS A 142 -8.47 1.34 -21.92
C HIS A 142 -8.97 2.78 -21.98
N ASN A 143 -10.27 2.99 -21.72
CA ASN A 143 -10.87 4.32 -21.70
C ASN A 143 -11.10 4.78 -20.25
N PRO A 144 -10.98 6.09 -19.96
CA PRO A 144 -11.35 6.66 -18.66
C PRO A 144 -12.77 6.24 -18.23
N GLY A 145 -12.91 5.84 -16.96
CA GLY A 145 -14.15 5.34 -16.38
C GLY A 145 -14.37 3.84 -16.54
N GLU A 146 -13.61 3.15 -17.39
CA GLU A 146 -13.75 1.70 -17.55
C GLU A 146 -13.14 0.93 -16.38
N ARG A 147 -13.71 -0.24 -16.08
CA ARG A 147 -13.11 -1.17 -15.12
C ARG A 147 -12.04 -2.00 -15.80
N VAL A 148 -10.88 -2.11 -15.16
CA VAL A 148 -9.78 -2.96 -15.61
C VAL A 148 -9.42 -3.95 -14.51
N ARG A 149 -9.33 -5.23 -14.88
CA ARG A 149 -8.83 -6.31 -14.02
C ARG A 149 -7.35 -6.52 -14.31
N ALA A 150 -6.48 -6.57 -13.32
CA ALA A 150 -5.06 -6.78 -13.54
C ALA A 150 -4.45 -7.45 -12.31
N THR A 151 -3.26 -8.02 -12.45
CA THR A 151 -2.52 -8.53 -11.29
C THR A 151 -1.59 -7.48 -10.73
N VAL A 152 -1.43 -7.43 -9.42
CA VAL A 152 -0.36 -6.63 -8.79
C VAL A 152 0.99 -7.25 -9.19
N TYR A 153 1.78 -6.52 -9.96
CA TYR A 153 3.11 -6.98 -10.38
C TYR A 153 4.18 -6.58 -9.38
N GLU A 154 4.16 -5.32 -8.95
CA GLU A 154 5.18 -4.77 -8.07
C GLU A 154 4.58 -3.64 -7.23
N VAL A 155 5.12 -3.44 -6.02
CA VAL A 155 4.74 -2.35 -5.12
C VAL A 155 6.01 -1.65 -4.67
N ARG A 156 6.02 -0.31 -4.74
CA ARG A 156 7.17 0.51 -4.35
C ARG A 156 6.73 1.64 -3.42
N LYS A 157 7.56 1.97 -2.44
CA LYS A 157 7.44 3.21 -1.65
C LYS A 157 8.07 4.35 -2.45
N GLN A 158 7.34 5.45 -2.66
CA GLN A 158 7.83 6.63 -3.38
C GLN A 158 7.48 7.90 -2.59
N GLY A 159 8.44 8.40 -1.81
CA GLY A 159 8.21 9.51 -0.89
C GLY A 159 7.11 9.15 0.11
N SER A 160 6.08 9.99 0.25
CA SER A 160 4.94 9.75 1.13
C SER A 160 3.77 8.98 0.47
N ARG A 161 4.00 8.32 -0.67
CA ARG A 161 2.96 7.58 -1.42
C ARG A 161 3.43 6.17 -1.74
N VAL A 162 2.48 5.26 -1.87
CA VAL A 162 2.72 3.93 -2.42
C VAL A 162 2.44 3.98 -3.91
N ARG A 163 3.32 3.36 -4.70
CA ARG A 163 3.13 3.15 -6.12
C ARG A 163 2.91 1.67 -6.37
N VAL A 164 1.69 1.33 -6.74
CA VAL A 164 1.32 -0.03 -7.15
C VAL A 164 1.45 -0.13 -8.67
N ILE A 165 2.22 -1.11 -9.13
CA ILE A 165 2.42 -1.42 -10.54
C ILE A 165 1.61 -2.66 -10.86
N LEU A 166 0.67 -2.51 -11.80
CA LEU A 166 -0.19 -3.57 -12.28
C LEU A 166 0.41 -4.22 -13.53
N SER A 167 -0.04 -5.43 -13.82
CA SER A 167 0.23 -6.11 -15.06
C SER A 167 -0.95 -6.89 -15.57
N ARG A 168 -1.13 -6.86 -16.89
CA ARG A 168 -2.02 -7.76 -17.62
C ARG A 168 -1.26 -8.82 -18.43
N THR A 169 0.07 -8.80 -18.45
CA THR A 169 0.91 -9.72 -19.24
C THR A 169 1.36 -10.96 -18.45
N LYS A 170 1.42 -10.89 -17.11
CA LYS A 170 1.95 -12.01 -16.32
C LYS A 170 1.05 -13.27 -16.33
N PRO A 171 1.59 -14.48 -16.25
CA PRO A 171 0.80 -15.73 -16.19
C PRO A 171 -0.25 -15.74 -15.06
N GLN A 172 0.04 -15.09 -13.94
CA GLN A 172 -0.84 -14.98 -12.78
C GLN A 172 -2.21 -14.38 -13.13
N LEU A 173 -2.30 -13.50 -14.13
CA LEU A 173 -3.61 -12.98 -14.56
C LEU A 173 -4.51 -14.12 -15.03
N VAL A 174 -4.01 -15.01 -15.89
CA VAL A 174 -4.80 -16.15 -16.38
C VAL A 174 -5.11 -17.11 -15.25
N GLN A 175 -4.13 -17.39 -14.38
CA GLN A 175 -4.34 -18.24 -13.21
C GLN A 175 -5.52 -17.73 -12.35
N ARG A 176 -5.50 -16.45 -11.96
CA ARG A 176 -6.54 -15.88 -11.09
C ARG A 176 -7.89 -15.76 -11.80
N LEU A 177 -7.90 -15.55 -13.11
CA LEU A 177 -9.14 -15.57 -13.90
C LEU A 177 -9.74 -16.99 -13.91
N PHE A 178 -8.93 -18.02 -14.09
CA PHE A 178 -9.35 -19.43 -14.05
C PHE A 178 -9.90 -19.80 -12.66
N GLU A 179 -9.19 -19.42 -11.60
CA GLU A 179 -9.64 -19.65 -10.21
C GLU A 179 -11.00 -18.99 -9.91
N GLN A 180 -11.33 -17.87 -10.56
CA GLN A 180 -12.63 -17.20 -10.38
C GLN A 180 -13.74 -17.79 -11.24
N GLU A 181 -13.42 -18.30 -12.44
CA GLU A 181 -14.41 -18.83 -13.39
C GLU A 181 -14.73 -20.32 -13.16
N ILE A 182 -13.75 -21.10 -12.66
CA ILE A 182 -13.82 -22.56 -12.55
C ILE A 182 -13.82 -22.96 -11.06
N PRO A 183 -14.98 -23.32 -10.47
CA PRO A 183 -15.11 -23.71 -9.06
C PRO A 183 -14.19 -24.87 -8.67
N GLU A 184 -14.00 -25.83 -9.56
CA GLU A 184 -13.16 -27.00 -9.33
C GLU A 184 -11.70 -26.62 -9.05
N ILE A 185 -11.22 -25.49 -9.58
CA ILE A 185 -9.87 -24.98 -9.31
C ILE A 185 -9.83 -24.28 -7.95
N SER A 186 -10.84 -23.45 -7.61
CA SER A 186 -10.87 -22.74 -6.33
C SER A 186 -11.11 -23.67 -5.13
N GLU A 187 -11.83 -24.77 -5.33
CA GLU A 187 -12.02 -25.84 -4.33
C GLU A 187 -10.81 -26.78 -4.22
N GLY A 188 -9.81 -26.67 -5.11
CA GLY A 188 -8.60 -27.48 -5.09
C GLY A 188 -8.76 -28.91 -5.65
N VAL A 189 -9.91 -29.22 -6.27
CA VAL A 189 -10.11 -30.49 -6.99
C VAL A 189 -9.20 -30.54 -8.21
N ILE A 190 -9.11 -29.42 -8.94
CA ILE A 190 -8.21 -29.25 -10.09
C ILE A 190 -7.08 -28.32 -9.71
N VAL A 191 -5.85 -28.73 -10.02
CA VAL A 191 -4.63 -27.95 -9.78
C VAL A 191 -4.02 -27.51 -11.10
N ILE A 192 -3.76 -26.22 -11.24
CA ILE A 192 -2.96 -25.68 -12.34
C ILE A 192 -1.49 -26.00 -12.08
N ARG A 193 -0.88 -26.81 -12.94
CA ARG A 193 0.52 -27.27 -12.82
C ARG A 193 1.50 -26.32 -13.49
N ALA A 194 1.13 -25.79 -14.64
CA ALA A 194 2.00 -24.89 -15.40
C ALA A 194 1.18 -23.97 -16.32
N ILE A 195 1.71 -22.78 -16.56
CA ILE A 195 1.16 -21.81 -17.53
C ILE A 195 2.31 -21.30 -18.40
N ALA A 196 2.14 -21.40 -19.72
CA ALA A 196 3.01 -20.75 -20.71
C ALA A 196 2.18 -19.74 -21.50
N ARG A 197 2.54 -18.45 -21.42
CA ARG A 197 1.69 -17.34 -21.88
C ARG A 197 2.42 -16.42 -22.87
N GLU A 198 1.79 -16.21 -24.01
CA GLU A 198 2.03 -15.13 -24.97
C GLU A 198 0.85 -14.13 -24.85
N PRO A 199 1.02 -13.01 -24.13
CA PRO A 199 -0.10 -12.11 -23.80
C PRO A 199 -0.79 -11.54 -25.03
N GLY A 200 -2.12 -11.67 -25.09
CA GLY A 200 -2.93 -11.23 -26.23
C GLY A 200 -2.93 -12.17 -27.43
N TYR A 201 -2.23 -13.30 -27.35
CA TYR A 201 -2.13 -14.28 -28.43
C TYR A 201 -2.56 -15.67 -28.00
N ARG A 202 -1.78 -16.31 -27.12
CA ARG A 202 -2.00 -17.72 -26.78
C ARG A 202 -1.52 -18.01 -25.38
N THR A 203 -2.31 -18.77 -24.63
CA THR A 203 -1.89 -19.32 -23.33
C THR A 203 -2.08 -20.83 -23.36
N LYS A 204 -1.06 -21.58 -22.98
CA LYS A 204 -1.15 -23.02 -22.71
C LYS A 204 -1.18 -23.21 -21.20
N VAL A 205 -2.16 -23.98 -20.73
CA VAL A 205 -2.37 -24.27 -19.31
C VAL A 205 -2.37 -25.78 -19.13
N ALA A 206 -1.52 -26.28 -18.22
CA ALA A 206 -1.50 -27.67 -17.81
C ALA A 206 -2.24 -27.80 -16.49
N VAL A 207 -3.24 -28.69 -16.44
CA VAL A 207 -4.08 -28.95 -15.27
C VAL A 207 -4.08 -30.44 -14.93
N SER A 208 -4.30 -30.76 -13.66
CA SER A 208 -4.50 -32.14 -13.19
C SER A 208 -5.56 -32.18 -12.10
N SER A 209 -6.37 -33.23 -12.06
CA SER A 209 -7.32 -33.46 -10.97
C SER A 209 -6.67 -34.23 -9.82
N THR A 210 -7.09 -33.94 -8.59
CA THR A 210 -6.82 -34.75 -7.40
C THR A 210 -7.83 -35.88 -7.23
N ASP A 211 -9.03 -35.74 -7.80
CA ASP A 211 -10.04 -36.80 -7.88
C ASP A 211 -9.98 -37.50 -9.25
N PRO A 212 -9.69 -38.81 -9.33
CA PRO A 212 -9.60 -39.53 -10.60
C PRO A 212 -10.94 -39.63 -11.36
N ARG A 213 -12.06 -39.31 -10.72
CA ARG A 213 -13.40 -39.28 -11.36
C ARG A 213 -13.68 -37.97 -12.09
N VAL A 214 -12.85 -36.95 -11.90
CA VAL A 214 -13.03 -35.63 -12.49
C VAL A 214 -12.06 -35.44 -13.65
N ASP A 215 -12.60 -35.20 -14.85
CA ASP A 215 -11.80 -34.80 -16.00
C ASP A 215 -11.37 -33.33 -15.86
N ALA A 216 -10.07 -33.12 -15.61
CA ALA A 216 -9.52 -31.80 -15.39
C ALA A 216 -9.65 -30.88 -16.62
N VAL A 217 -9.53 -31.41 -17.84
CA VAL A 217 -9.63 -30.59 -19.05
C VAL A 217 -11.10 -30.28 -19.34
N GLY A 218 -11.96 -31.28 -19.29
CA GLY A 218 -13.40 -31.11 -19.52
C GLY A 218 -14.04 -30.11 -18.56
N ALA A 219 -13.69 -30.16 -17.27
CA ALA A 219 -14.19 -29.22 -16.26
C ALA A 219 -13.77 -27.77 -16.53
N CYS A 220 -12.52 -27.56 -16.96
CA CYS A 220 -12.01 -26.24 -17.33
C CYS A 220 -12.63 -25.69 -18.62
N VAL A 221 -12.94 -26.55 -19.60
CA VAL A 221 -13.54 -26.15 -20.88
C VAL A 221 -15.03 -25.84 -20.73
N GLY A 222 -15.74 -26.55 -19.85
CA GLY A 222 -17.18 -26.42 -19.72
C GLY A 222 -17.94 -26.86 -20.98
N ILE A 223 -19.16 -26.36 -21.15
CA ILE A 223 -20.01 -26.74 -22.28
C ILE A 223 -19.60 -25.87 -23.48
N ARG A 224 -18.98 -26.49 -24.49
CA ARG A 224 -18.53 -25.84 -25.74
C ARG A 224 -17.46 -24.75 -25.54
N GLY A 225 -16.65 -24.81 -24.48
CA GLY A 225 -15.59 -23.81 -24.27
C GLY A 225 -16.14 -22.47 -23.79
N ASN A 226 -17.20 -22.49 -22.98
CA ASN A 226 -17.88 -21.28 -22.52
C ASN A 226 -17.24 -20.65 -21.27
N ARG A 227 -16.32 -21.35 -20.61
CA ARG A 227 -15.54 -20.91 -19.46
C ARG A 227 -14.18 -20.37 -19.89
#